data_AF-A0A7V8TXH7-F1
#
_entry.id   AF-A0A7V8TXH7-F1
#
_cell.length_a   1.000
_cell.length_b   1.000
_cell.length_c   1.000
_cell.angle_alpha   90.00
_cell.angle_beta   90.00
_cell.angle_gamma   90.00
#
_symmetry.space_group_name_H-M   'P 1'
#
loop_
_entity.id
_entity.type
_entity.pdbx_description
1 polymer ?
#
loop_
_entity_poly.entity_id
_entity_poly.type
_entity_poly.pdbx_seq_one_letter_code
_entity_poly.pdbx_strand_id
1 'polypeptide(L)'
;MKNELKIFLASPRGFCAGVDRAIEIVNKALDKYGAPIYVRHEIVHNKQVVEDLKKRGAIFVEELSEIKDVTRPVIFSAHGVPKKVPEEAKLKNLSYVDATCPLVSKVHRESEQHY
;
A
#
# COMPACT_ATOMS: atom_id res chain seq x y z
N MET A 1 30.43 -33.25 22.94
CA MET A 1 30.78 -32.09 22.08
C MET A 1 29.48 -31.43 21.65
N LYS A 2 29.29 -30.13 21.89
CA LYS A 2 28.13 -29.40 21.37
C LYS A 2 28.38 -29.20 19.87
N ASN A 3 27.48 -29.68 19.02
CA ASN A 3 27.55 -29.37 17.59
C ASN A 3 27.40 -27.86 17.40
N GLU A 4 28.29 -27.27 16.61
CA GLU A 4 28.28 -25.85 16.29
C GLU A 4 27.08 -25.55 15.38
N LEU A 5 26.13 -24.74 15.85
CA LEU A 5 24.98 -24.31 15.05
C LEU A 5 25.46 -23.28 14.02
N LYS A 6 25.39 -23.64 12.73
CA LYS A 6 25.66 -22.72 11.63
C LYS A 6 24.35 -22.08 11.15
N ILE A 7 24.31 -20.75 11.19
CA ILE A 7 23.19 -19.95 10.68
C ILE A 7 23.62 -19.33 9.35
N PHE A 8 22.81 -19.51 8.31
CA PHE A 8 23.04 -18.94 6.98
C PHE A 8 21.97 -17.89 6.66
N LEU A 9 22.38 -16.78 6.06
CA LEU A 9 21.47 -15.72 5.62
C LEU A 9 21.42 -15.67 4.10
N ALA A 10 20.23 -15.85 3.53
CA ALA A 10 20.02 -15.80 2.09
C ALA A 10 20.23 -14.39 1.52
N SER A 11 20.59 -14.30 0.23
CA SER A 11 20.62 -13.06 -0.54
C SER A 11 20.09 -13.30 -1.96
N PRO A 12 19.11 -12.52 -2.45
CA PRO A 12 18.46 -11.39 -1.77
C PRO A 12 17.47 -11.83 -0.68
N ARG A 13 17.22 -10.95 0.31
CA ARG A 13 16.19 -11.11 1.36
C ARG A 13 15.64 -9.75 1.77
N GLY A 14 14.39 -9.69 2.21
CA GLY A 14 13.76 -8.46 2.69
C GLY A 14 12.91 -7.76 1.63
N PHE A 15 12.98 -6.43 1.60
CA PHE A 15 12.11 -5.60 0.78
C PHE A 15 12.48 -5.66 -0.71
N CYS A 16 11.45 -5.61 -1.55
CA CYS A 16 11.58 -5.40 -2.98
C CYS A 16 11.22 -3.96 -3.32
N ALA A 17 11.56 -3.52 -4.54
CA ALA A 17 11.29 -2.16 -5.00
C ALA A 17 9.81 -1.74 -4.90
N GLY A 18 8.88 -2.69 -5.07
CA GLY A 18 7.44 -2.43 -4.94
C GLY A 18 7.02 -2.14 -3.48
N VAL A 19 7.59 -2.89 -2.53
CA VAL A 19 7.35 -2.69 -1.09
C VAL A 19 7.94 -1.37 -0.63
N ASP A 20 9.20 -1.09 -0.98
CA ASP A 20 9.88 0.17 -0.64
C ASP A 20 9.09 1.38 -1.13
N ARG A 21 8.72 1.37 -2.43
CA ARG A 21 7.93 2.44 -3.04
C ARG A 21 6.59 2.65 -2.32
N ALA A 22 5.88 1.57 -1.99
CA ALA A 22 4.56 1.68 -1.39
C ALA A 22 4.61 2.29 0.02
N ILE A 23 5.59 1.86 0.84
CA ILE A 23 5.82 2.43 2.17
C ILE A 23 6.24 3.90 2.06
N GLU A 24 7.12 4.23 1.11
CA GLU A 24 7.58 5.60 0.89
C GLU A 24 6.44 6.55 0.47
N ILE A 25 5.49 6.07 -0.34
CA ILE A 25 4.31 6.85 -0.73
C ILE A 25 3.47 7.23 0.50
N VAL A 26 3.21 6.29 1.41
CA VAL A 26 2.46 6.59 2.64
C VAL A 26 3.22 7.59 3.51
N ASN A 27 4.53 7.39 3.69
CA ASN A 27 5.37 8.31 4.46
C ASN A 27 5.36 9.72 3.88
N LYS A 28 5.57 9.87 2.57
CA LYS A 28 5.53 11.16 1.87
C LYS A 28 4.17 11.83 1.96
N ALA A 29 3.09 11.06 1.90
CA ALA A 29 1.74 11.60 2.09
C ALA A 29 1.55 12.12 3.53
N LEU A 30 2.00 11.37 4.53
CA LEU A 30 1.98 11.80 5.93
C LEU A 30 2.83 13.06 6.15
N ASP A 31 4.00 13.14 5.54
CA ASP A 31 4.89 14.31 5.66
C ASP A 31 4.30 15.55 4.95
N LYS A 32 3.63 15.36 3.81
CA LYS A 32 3.04 16.45 3.02
C LYS A 32 1.73 16.98 3.57
N TYR A 33 0.84 16.09 4.00
CA TYR A 33 -0.52 16.44 4.39
C TYR A 33 -0.73 16.39 5.91
N GLY A 34 0.13 15.71 6.66
CA GLY A 34 -0.10 15.37 8.06
C GLY A 34 -1.15 14.27 8.24
N ALA A 35 -1.37 13.84 9.47
CA ALA A 35 -2.40 12.87 9.81
C ALA A 35 -3.82 13.49 9.74
N PRO A 36 -4.85 12.71 9.37
CA PRO A 36 -4.78 11.31 8.93
C PRO A 36 -4.45 11.17 7.43
N ILE A 37 -3.86 10.03 7.08
CA ILE A 37 -3.78 9.54 5.69
C ILE A 37 -4.49 8.21 5.60
N TYR A 38 -5.42 8.08 4.64
CA TYR A 38 -6.17 6.84 4.44
C TYR A 38 -5.43 5.91 3.48
N VAL A 39 -5.39 4.63 3.81
CA VAL A 39 -4.86 3.58 2.95
C VAL A 39 -5.93 2.50 2.80
N ARG A 40 -6.30 2.16 1.57
CA ARG A 40 -7.26 1.09 1.28
C ARG A 40 -6.56 -0.27 1.33
N HIS A 41 -6.98 -1.09 2.29
CA HIS A 41 -6.29 -2.28 2.80
C HIS A 41 -4.89 -1.99 3.35
N GLU A 42 -4.26 -2.98 3.97
CA GLU A 42 -2.85 -2.89 4.37
C GLU A 42 -1.95 -2.54 3.17
N ILE A 43 -1.02 -1.59 3.37
CA ILE A 43 -0.11 -1.12 2.31
C ILE A 43 0.75 -2.27 1.77
N VAL A 44 1.18 -3.15 2.68
CA VAL A 44 1.86 -4.44 2.47
C VAL A 44 1.46 -5.38 3.61
N HIS A 45 1.48 -6.69 3.39
CA HIS A 45 1.17 -7.69 4.43
C HIS A 45 2.33 -7.90 5.41
N ASN A 46 2.65 -6.88 6.19
CA ASN A 46 3.63 -6.95 7.27
C ASN A 46 3.12 -6.17 8.46
N LYS A 47 2.80 -6.89 9.55
CA LYS A 47 2.23 -6.33 10.77
C LYS A 47 3.08 -5.20 11.35
N GLN A 48 4.40 -5.34 11.38
CA GLN A 48 5.28 -4.32 11.95
C GLN A 48 5.20 -3.02 11.13
N VAL A 49 5.28 -3.12 9.80
CA VAL A 49 5.15 -1.96 8.90
C VAL A 49 3.79 -1.28 9.08
N VAL A 50 2.70 -2.05 9.12
CA VAL A 50 1.34 -1.52 9.28
C VAL A 50 1.19 -0.79 10.61
N GLU A 51 1.65 -1.39 11.71
CA GLU A 51 1.55 -0.77 13.03
C GLU A 51 2.42 0.49 13.15
N ASP A 52 3.60 0.52 12.55
CA ASP A 52 4.46 1.70 12.56
C ASP A 52 3.86 2.86 11.74
N LEU A 53 3.20 2.56 10.61
CA LEU A 53 2.45 3.57 9.85
C LEU A 53 1.20 4.05 10.60
N LYS A 54 0.47 3.17 11.30
CA LYS A 54 -0.67 3.56 12.15
C LYS A 54 -0.24 4.55 13.24
N LYS A 55 0.89 4.29 13.92
CA LYS A 55 1.45 5.19 14.93
C LYS A 55 1.79 6.56 14.38
N ARG A 56 2.15 6.66 13.09
CA ARG A 56 2.40 7.93 12.40
C ARG A 56 1.12 8.64 11.92
N GLY A 57 -0.05 8.00 12.02
CA GLY A 57 -1.34 8.58 11.63
C GLY A 57 -1.92 8.06 10.31
N ALA A 58 -1.41 6.95 9.78
CA ALA A 58 -2.11 6.24 8.70
C ALA A 58 -3.34 5.51 9.26
N ILE A 59 -4.46 5.57 8.54
CA ILE A 59 -5.69 4.86 8.85
C ILE A 59 -5.95 3.87 7.71
N PHE A 60 -5.95 2.58 8.05
CA PHE A 60 -6.24 1.51 7.10
C PHE A 60 -7.74 1.23 7.10
N VAL A 61 -8.35 1.22 5.92
CA VAL A 61 -9.78 1.00 5.70
C VAL A 61 -10.00 -0.12 4.70
N GLU A 62 -11.11 -0.85 4.80
CA GLU A 62 -11.45 -1.87 3.82
C GLU A 62 -12.13 -1.24 2.61
N GLU A 63 -13.04 -0.29 2.84
CA GLU A 63 -13.84 0.35 1.80
C GLU A 63 -13.75 1.88 1.80
N LEU A 64 -13.96 2.48 0.62
CA LEU A 64 -13.89 3.94 0.46
C LEU A 64 -15.01 4.68 1.20
N SER A 65 -16.10 4.00 1.56
CA SER A 65 -17.18 4.56 2.38
C SER A 65 -16.79 4.82 3.83
N GLU A 66 -15.71 4.22 4.32
CA GLU A 66 -15.21 4.43 5.69
C GLU A 66 -14.43 5.75 5.83
N ILE A 67 -14.08 6.38 4.71
CA ILE A 67 -13.34 7.62 4.65
C ILE A 67 -14.27 8.79 4.97
N LYS A 68 -14.03 9.45 6.11
CA LYS A 68 -14.82 10.59 6.57
C LYS A 68 -14.32 11.93 6.03
N ASP A 69 -13.00 12.07 5.93
CA ASP A 69 -12.36 13.28 5.42
C ASP A 69 -11.95 13.10 3.95
N VAL A 70 -12.79 13.61 3.05
CA VAL A 70 -12.58 13.57 1.59
C VAL A 70 -11.60 14.63 1.08
N THR A 71 -11.12 15.52 1.95
CA THR A 71 -10.10 16.53 1.58
C THR A 71 -8.70 15.91 1.46
N ARG A 72 -8.52 14.70 1.97
CA ARG A 72 -7.27 13.94 1.96
C ARG A 72 -7.28 12.85 0.90
N PRO A 73 -6.12 12.53 0.31
CA PRO A 73 -6.05 11.44 -0.64
C PRO A 73 -6.17 10.07 0.07
N VAL A 74 -6.82 9.12 -0.58
CA VAL A 74 -6.70 7.69 -0.24
C VAL A 74 -5.55 7.05 -1.01
N ILE A 75 -4.77 6.20 -0.36
CA ILE A 75 -3.68 5.45 -0.99
C ILE A 75 -4.16 4.03 -1.28
N PHE A 76 -4.02 3.57 -2.52
CA PHE A 76 -4.26 2.16 -2.85
C PHE A 76 -3.01 1.32 -2.59
N SER A 77 -3.17 0.14 -2.00
CA SER A 77 -2.05 -0.71 -1.58
C SER A 77 -1.16 -1.21 -2.73
N ALA A 78 0.01 -1.76 -2.40
CA ALA A 78 0.93 -2.34 -3.38
C ALA A 78 0.33 -3.50 -4.21
N HIS A 79 -0.72 -4.13 -3.69
CA HIS A 79 -1.36 -5.32 -4.25
C HIS A 79 -2.34 -5.03 -5.38
N GLY A 80 -2.63 -3.75 -5.64
CA GLY A 80 -3.63 -3.36 -6.63
C GLY A 80 -5.06 -3.32 -6.08
N VAL A 81 -5.94 -2.72 -6.88
CA VAL A 81 -7.38 -2.65 -6.63
C VAL A 81 -8.15 -2.94 -7.92
N PRO A 82 -9.38 -3.48 -7.85
CA PRO A 82 -10.24 -3.62 -9.02
C PRO A 82 -10.59 -2.27 -9.66
N LYS A 83 -10.88 -2.24 -10.97
CA LYS A 83 -11.25 -1.02 -11.74
C LYS A 83 -12.36 -0.17 -11.10
N LYS A 84 -13.34 -0.83 -10.48
CA LYS A 84 -14.45 -0.18 -9.78
C LYS A 84 -14.00 0.75 -8.65
N VAL A 85 -12.84 0.52 -8.03
CA VAL A 85 -12.38 1.29 -6.86
C VAL A 85 -11.89 2.69 -7.26
N PRO A 86 -10.97 2.86 -8.24
CA PRO A 86 -10.67 4.18 -8.78
C PRO A 86 -11.90 4.91 -9.36
N GLU A 87 -12.84 4.18 -9.97
CA GLU A 87 -14.09 4.76 -10.48
C GLU A 87 -14.98 5.29 -9.34
N GLU A 88 -15.16 4.51 -8.28
CA GLU A 88 -15.87 4.92 -7.08
C GLU A 88 -15.23 6.14 -6.43
N ALA A 89 -13.89 6.19 -6.33
CA ALA A 89 -13.17 7.34 -5.81
C ALA A 89 -13.46 8.61 -6.64
N LYS A 90 -13.46 8.50 -7.97
CA LYS A 90 -13.83 9.62 -8.87
C LYS A 90 -15.28 10.06 -8.65
N LEU A 91 -16.22 9.13 -8.56
CA LEU A 91 -17.64 9.43 -8.32
C LEU A 91 -17.87 10.15 -6.98
N LYS A 92 -17.05 9.84 -5.97
CA LYS A 92 -17.08 10.47 -4.64
C LYS A 92 -16.28 11.78 -4.55
N ASN A 93 -15.68 12.26 -5.67
CA ASN A 93 -14.71 13.36 -5.67
C ASN A 93 -13.56 13.15 -4.67
N LEU A 94 -13.18 11.90 -4.44
CA LEU A 94 -12.10 11.51 -3.54
C LEU A 94 -10.80 11.40 -4.34
N SER A 95 -9.82 12.23 -3.98
CA SER A 95 -8.48 12.13 -4.55
C SER A 95 -7.82 10.82 -4.12
N TYR A 96 -7.03 10.20 -5.01
CA TYR A 96 -6.29 8.98 -4.67
C TYR A 96 -4.86 8.99 -5.18
N VAL A 97 -4.00 8.22 -4.51
CA VAL A 97 -2.62 7.93 -4.92
C VAL A 97 -2.46 6.42 -5.07
N ASP A 98 -1.99 6.00 -6.24
CA ASP A 98 -1.84 4.58 -6.54
C ASP A 98 -0.43 4.08 -6.18
N ALA A 99 -0.35 3.32 -5.08
CA ALA A 99 0.89 2.66 -4.66
C ALA A 99 1.07 1.25 -5.25
N THR A 100 0.17 0.81 -6.14
CA THR A 100 0.27 -0.50 -6.82
C THR A 100 1.66 -0.71 -7.40
N CYS A 101 2.22 -1.90 -7.16
CA CYS A 101 3.50 -2.28 -7.73
C CYS A 101 3.40 -2.29 -9.26
N PRO A 102 4.36 -1.70 -10.02
CA PRO A 102 4.31 -1.72 -11.48
C PRO A 102 4.23 -3.12 -12.10
N LEU A 103 4.76 -4.14 -11.40
CA LEU A 103 4.65 -5.55 -11.83
C LEU A 103 3.22 -6.08 -11.68
N VAL A 104 2.46 -5.62 -10.68
CA VAL A 104 1.03 -5.93 -10.54
C VAL A 104 0.22 -5.18 -11.61
N SER A 105 0.50 -3.88 -11.79
CA SER A 105 -0.17 -3.09 -12.84
C SER A 105 0.07 -3.67 -14.24
N LYS A 106 1.23 -4.28 -14.49
CA LYS A 106 1.49 -5.00 -15.74
C LYS A 106 0.48 -6.13 -15.93
N VAL A 107 0.29 -7.00 -14.94
CA VAL A 107 -0.67 -8.11 -15.02
C VAL A 107 -2.10 -7.61 -15.19
N HIS A 108 -2.49 -6.52 -14.51
CA HIS A 108 -3.80 -5.90 -14.72
C HIS A 108 -3.98 -5.50 -16.19
N ARG A 109 -3.00 -4.79 -16.78
CA ARG A 109 -3.07 -4.37 -18.20
C ARG A 109 -3.18 -5.54 -19.16
N GLU A 110 -2.41 -6.60 -18.96
CA GLU A 110 -2.53 -7.81 -19.79
C GLU A 110 -3.94 -8.41 -19.68
N SER A 111 -4.49 -8.50 -18.47
CA SER A 111 -5.86 -8.99 -18.27
C SER A 111 -6.90 -8.14 -19.00
N GLU A 112 -6.74 -6.82 -19.03
CA GLU A 112 -7.66 -5.90 -19.71
C GLU A 112 -7.56 -5.94 -21.24
N GLN A 113 -6.40 -6.31 -21.78
CA GLN A 113 -6.22 -6.45 -23.22
C GLN A 113 -6.83 -7.74 -23.75
N HIS A 114 -6.92 -8.77 -22.91
CA HIS A 114 -7.39 -10.09 -23.30
C HIS A 114 -8.83 -10.42 -22.90
N TYR A 115 -9.42 -9.65 -21.97
CA TYR A 115 -10.78 -9.85 -21.45
C TYR A 115 -11.47 -8.51 -21.19
#